data_AF-A0A0R1XE10-F1
#
_entry.id   AF-A0A0R1XE10-F1
#
_cell.length_a   1.000
_cell.length_b   1.000
_cell.length_c   1.000
_cell.angle_alpha   90.00
_cell.angle_beta   90.00
_cell.angle_gamma   90.00
#
_symmetry.space_group_name_H-M   'P 1'
#
loop_
_entity.id
_entity.type
_entity.pdbx_description
1 polymer ?
#
loop_
_entity_poly.entity_id
_entity_poly.type
_entity_poly.pdbx_seq_one_letter_code
_entity_poly.pdbx_strand_id
1 'polypeptide(L)'
;MLDSLTSLILVFAFGYGLSRNFKKGNYAYSFVMYAGAVIFYANLYHTLSGSLAFCTMMVALFLAIILAIAFIYRAIQANNGNRHYWGATALCGISIILVIIFKFIL
;
A
#
# COMPACT_ATOMS: atom_id res chain seq x y z
N MET A 1 -23.18 -2.52 2.70
CA MET A 1 -23.13 -1.14 2.13
C MET A 1 -22.44 -0.16 3.07
N LEU A 2 -22.81 -0.11 4.36
CA LEU A 2 -22.10 0.70 5.36
C LEU A 2 -20.63 0.26 5.57
N ASP A 3 -20.37 -1.05 5.54
CA ASP A 3 -19.02 -1.61 5.67
C ASP A 3 -18.11 -1.27 4.49
N SER A 4 -18.65 -1.24 3.28
CA SER A 4 -17.93 -0.85 2.06
C SER A 4 -17.56 0.64 2.09
N LEU A 5 -18.49 1.50 2.51
CA LEU A 5 -18.24 2.94 2.65
C LEU A 5 -17.17 3.21 3.71
N THR A 6 -17.25 2.53 4.86
CA THR A 6 -16.28 2.65 5.95
C THR A 6 -14.90 2.17 5.50
N SER A 7 -14.83 1.03 4.82
CA SER A 7 -13.58 0.50 4.28
C SER A 7 -12.97 1.45 3.25
N LEU A 8 -13.78 2.06 2.37
CA LEU A 8 -13.32 3.05 1.41
C LEU A 8 -12.73 4.29 2.10
N ILE A 9 -13.41 4.84 3.10
CA ILE A 9 -12.93 6.00 3.87
C ILE A 9 -11.61 5.66 4.56
N LEU A 10 -11.50 4.47 5.15
CA LEU A 10 -10.30 4.02 5.83
C LEU A 10 -9.14 3.80 4.85
N VAL A 11 -9.37 3.27 3.65
CA VAL A 11 -8.35 3.20 2.59
C VAL A 11 -7.81 4.59 2.26
N PHE A 12 -8.67 5.59 2.11
CA PHE A 12 -8.24 6.96 1.83
C PHE A 12 -7.51 7.60 3.02
N ALA A 13 -7.99 7.42 4.24
CA ALA A 13 -7.36 7.96 5.44
C ALA A 13 -5.95 7.38 5.64
N PHE A 14 -5.80 6.07 5.51
CA PHE A 14 -4.51 5.38 5.60
C PHE A 14 -3.60 5.72 4.41
N GLY A 15 -4.14 5.83 3.19
CA GLY A 15 -3.39 6.27 2.01
C GLY A 15 -2.88 7.72 2.12
N TYR A 16 -3.67 8.61 2.70
CA TYR A 16 -3.24 9.97 3.01
C TYR A 16 -2.16 9.97 4.10
N GLY A 17 -2.37 9.20 5.17
CA GLY A 17 -1.39 9.00 6.24
C GLY A 17 -0.06 8.45 5.73
N LEU A 18 -0.10 7.50 4.79
CA LEU A 18 1.04 6.96 4.08
C LEU A 18 1.81 8.07 3.36
N SER A 19 1.15 8.82 2.49
CA SER A 19 1.77 9.90 1.72
C SER A 19 2.40 10.97 2.62
N ARG A 20 1.68 11.37 3.68
CA ARG A 20 2.15 12.40 4.63
C ARG A 20 3.38 11.93 5.42
N ASN A 21 3.38 10.70 5.93
CA ASN A 21 4.51 10.16 6.68
C ASN A 21 5.71 9.87 5.78
N PHE A 22 5.47 9.41 4.55
CA PHE A 22 6.53 9.22 3.55
C PHE A 22 7.24 10.52 3.20
N LYS A 23 6.48 11.60 2.95
CA LYS A 23 7.05 12.94 2.67
C LYS A 23 7.90 13.46 3.83
N LYS A 24 7.49 13.17 5.07
CA LYS A 24 8.22 13.56 6.29
C LYS A 24 9.43 12.66 6.61
N GLY A 25 9.69 11.63 5.81
CA GLY A 25 10.76 10.66 6.09
C GLY A 25 10.47 9.75 7.29
N ASN A 26 9.23 9.70 7.78
CA ASN A 26 8.84 8.77 8.85
C ASN A 26 8.40 7.44 8.25
N TYR A 27 9.37 6.66 7.77
CA TYR A 27 9.12 5.45 6.99
C TYR A 27 8.49 4.31 7.82
N ALA A 28 8.73 4.25 9.13
CA ALA A 28 8.10 3.26 10.01
C ALA A 28 6.59 3.49 10.13
N TYR A 29 6.16 4.73 10.38
CA TYR A 29 4.74 5.07 10.35
C TYR A 29 4.14 4.98 8.96
N SER A 30 4.90 5.36 7.93
CA SER A 30 4.51 5.18 6.53
C SER A 30 4.17 3.71 6.25
N PHE A 31 4.95 2.76 6.80
CA PHE A 31 4.68 1.33 6.66
C PHE A 31 3.37 0.90 7.35
N VAL A 32 3.15 1.31 8.61
CA VAL A 32 1.89 1.02 9.32
C VAL A 32 0.69 1.55 8.54
N MET A 33 0.83 2.74 7.96
CA MET A 33 -0.21 3.35 7.12
C MET A 33 -0.45 2.57 5.82
N TYR A 34 0.60 2.05 5.18
CA TYR A 34 0.46 1.17 4.01
C TYR A 34 -0.27 -0.13 4.35
N ALA A 35 0.15 -0.83 5.41
CA ALA A 35 -0.46 -2.09 5.83
C ALA A 35 -1.96 -1.92 6.14
N GLY A 36 -2.32 -0.86 6.86
CA GLY A 36 -3.73 -0.54 7.11
C GLY A 36 -4.51 -0.25 5.82
N ALA A 37 -3.94 0.53 4.88
CA ALA A 37 -4.58 0.78 3.59
C ALA A 37 -4.85 -0.52 2.82
N VAL A 38 -3.91 -1.48 2.84
CA VAL A 38 -4.10 -2.78 2.16
C VAL A 38 -5.16 -3.64 2.85
N ILE A 39 -5.19 -3.69 4.19
CA ILE A 39 -6.20 -4.46 4.93
C ILE A 39 -7.62 -3.94 4.63
N PHE A 40 -7.83 -2.63 4.67
CA PHE A 40 -9.14 -2.05 4.36
C PHE A 40 -9.49 -2.15 2.88
N TYR A 41 -8.48 -2.14 2.00
CA TYR A 41 -8.67 -2.43 0.58
C TYR A 41 -9.12 -3.88 0.36
N ALA A 42 -8.55 -4.85 1.09
CA ALA A 42 -8.99 -6.25 1.07
C ALA A 42 -10.48 -6.37 1.39
N ASN A 43 -10.87 -5.73 2.50
CA ASN A 43 -12.24 -5.77 2.98
C ASN A 43 -13.19 -5.10 1.98
N LEU A 44 -12.77 -3.98 1.38
CA LEU A 44 -13.52 -3.32 0.31
C LEU A 44 -13.68 -4.23 -0.90
N TYR A 45 -12.59 -4.87 -1.35
CA TYR A 45 -12.56 -5.75 -2.52
C TYR A 45 -13.59 -6.87 -2.43
N HIS A 46 -13.70 -7.55 -1.29
CA HIS A 46 -14.69 -8.62 -1.07
C HIS A 46 -16.15 -8.17 -1.15
N THR A 47 -16.41 -6.88 -0.98
CA THR A 47 -17.77 -6.33 -1.05
C THR A 47 -18.13 -5.79 -2.43
N LEU A 48 -17.19 -5.77 -3.38
CA LEU A 48 -17.40 -5.27 -4.74
C LEU A 48 -17.90 -6.39 -5.67
N SER A 49 -18.71 -6.03 -6.66
CA SER A 49 -19.08 -6.94 -7.75
C SER A 49 -17.85 -7.30 -8.60
N GLY A 50 -17.85 -8.48 -9.24
CA GLY A 50 -16.65 -9.03 -9.89
C GLY A 50 -15.95 -8.10 -10.89
N SER A 51 -16.69 -7.29 -11.66
CA SER A 51 -16.11 -6.31 -12.60
C SER A 51 -15.45 -5.11 -11.90
N LEU A 52 -16.05 -4.61 -10.82
CA LEU A 52 -15.50 -3.52 -10.00
C LEU A 52 -14.32 -3.99 -9.15
N ALA A 53 -14.38 -5.22 -8.63
CA ALA A 53 -13.29 -5.86 -7.91
C ALA A 53 -12.03 -5.96 -8.81
N PHE A 54 -12.18 -6.49 -10.04
CA PHE A 54 -11.06 -6.57 -10.98
C PHE A 54 -10.48 -5.19 -11.33
N CYS A 55 -11.34 -4.20 -11.62
CA CYS A 55 -10.90 -2.83 -11.93
C CYS A 55 -10.10 -2.22 -10.77
N THR A 56 -10.61 -2.32 -9.54
CA THR A 56 -9.94 -1.77 -8.36
C THR A 56 -8.63 -2.50 -8.04
N MET A 57 -8.51 -3.79 -8.33
CA MET A 57 -7.26 -4.55 -8.21
C MET A 57 -6.20 -4.09 -9.19
N MET A 58 -6.57 -3.86 -10.45
CA MET A 58 -5.62 -3.30 -11.42
C MET A 58 -5.10 -1.94 -10.97
N VAL A 59 -5.99 -1.06 -10.48
CA VAL A 59 -5.60 0.26 -9.95
C VAL A 59 -4.68 0.13 -8.73
N ALA A 60 -5.02 -0.74 -7.78
CA ALA A 60 -4.20 -0.96 -6.58
C ALA A 60 -2.82 -1.52 -6.93
N LEU A 61 -2.74 -2.43 -7.89
CA LEU A 61 -1.48 -2.98 -8.41
C LEU A 61 -0.61 -1.88 -9.03
N PHE A 62 -1.18 -1.05 -9.91
CA PHE A 62 -0.45 0.07 -10.52
C PHE A 62 0.06 1.05 -9.46
N LEU A 63 -0.76 1.41 -8.48
CA LEU A 63 -0.36 2.31 -7.38
C LEU A 63 0.75 1.69 -6.52
N ALA A 64 0.69 0.39 -6.24
CA ALA A 64 1.73 -0.32 -5.52
C ALA A 64 3.06 -0.33 -6.29
N ILE A 65 3.03 -0.54 -7.61
CA ILE A 65 4.22 -0.47 -8.48
C ILE A 65 4.82 0.94 -8.46
N ILE A 66 4.00 1.98 -8.63
CA ILE A 66 4.46 3.38 -8.59
C ILE A 66 5.11 3.71 -7.25
N LEU A 67 4.47 3.30 -6.15
CA LEU A 67 5.03 3.47 -4.81
C LEU A 67 6.37 2.74 -4.72
N ALA A 68 6.42 1.45 -5.08
CA ALA A 68 7.66 0.67 -5.04
C ALA A 68 8.81 1.35 -5.79
N ILE A 69 8.56 1.84 -7.02
CA ILE A 69 9.56 2.59 -7.81
C ILE A 69 9.98 3.87 -7.08
N ALA A 70 9.05 4.65 -6.54
CA ALA A 70 9.36 5.88 -5.81
C ALA A 70 10.19 5.62 -4.53
N PHE A 71 9.90 4.52 -3.83
CA PHE A 71 10.67 4.06 -2.68
C PHE A 71 12.08 3.61 -3.08
N ILE A 72 12.22 2.81 -4.14
CA ILE A 72 13.51 2.34 -4.67
C ILE A 72 14.38 3.52 -5.12
N TYR A 73 13.80 4.47 -5.85
CA TYR A 73 14.51 5.67 -6.33
C TYR A 73 15.03 6.52 -5.17
N ARG A 74 14.19 6.74 -4.14
CA ARG A 74 14.62 7.44 -2.92
C ARG A 74 15.67 6.67 -2.14
N ALA A 75 15.59 5.35 -2.13
CA ALA A 75 16.64 4.50 -1.58
C ALA A 75 17.95 4.86 -2.29
N ILE A 76 18.07 4.63 -3.61
CA ILE A 76 19.30 4.82 -4.38
C ILE A 76 19.97 6.20 -4.15
N GLN A 77 19.18 7.27 -3.95
CA GLN A 77 19.71 8.60 -3.68
C GLN A 77 20.25 8.83 -2.25
N ALA A 78 19.86 8.02 -1.27
CA ALA A 78 20.23 8.20 0.13
C ALA A 78 21.63 7.62 0.44
N ASN A 79 22.67 8.30 -0.02
CA ASN A 79 24.05 7.82 0.01
C ASN A 79 24.82 8.02 1.34
N ASN A 80 24.18 7.87 2.52
CA ASN A 80 24.89 7.69 3.80
C ASN A 80 23.92 7.36 4.96
N GLY A 81 24.13 6.23 5.64
CA GLY A 81 23.74 6.00 7.04
C GLY A 81 22.30 5.56 7.39
N ASN A 82 21.38 5.41 6.44
CA ASN A 82 19.96 5.36 6.79
C ASN A 82 19.38 3.93 6.90
N ARG A 83 19.18 3.44 8.14
CA ARG A 83 18.30 2.28 8.48
C ARG A 83 16.91 2.32 7.82
N HIS A 84 16.47 3.49 7.34
CA HIS A 84 15.26 3.68 6.53
C HIS A 84 15.24 2.94 5.18
N TYR A 85 16.41 2.58 4.63
CA TYR A 85 16.54 1.76 3.43
C TYR A 85 15.89 0.38 3.58
N TRP A 86 16.09 -0.26 4.73
CA TRP A 86 15.56 -1.60 4.99
C TRP A 86 14.03 -1.61 5.10
N GLY A 87 13.44 -0.52 5.60
CA GLY A 87 11.97 -0.36 5.63
C GLY A 87 11.35 -0.19 4.25
N ALA A 88 12.03 0.50 3.33
CA ALA A 88 11.59 0.66 1.94
C ALA A 88 11.72 -0.64 1.13
N THR A 89 12.81 -1.39 1.30
CA THR A 89 13.00 -2.71 0.70
C THR A 89 12.01 -3.73 1.25
N ALA A 90 11.73 -3.70 2.56
CA ALA A 90 10.69 -4.52 3.18
C ALA A 90 9.29 -4.17 2.65
N LEU A 91 9.00 -2.90 2.38
CA LEU A 91 7.76 -2.44 1.73
C LEU A 91 7.58 -3.06 0.34
N CYS A 92 8.63 -3.08 -0.47
CA CYS A 92 8.58 -3.69 -1.81
C CYS A 92 8.33 -5.21 -1.71
N GLY A 93 9.06 -5.90 -0.83
CA GLY A 93 8.86 -7.33 -0.59
C GLY A 93 7.46 -7.68 -0.07
N ILE A 94 6.94 -6.91 0.89
CA ILE A 94 5.60 -7.11 1.46
C ILE A 94 4.50 -6.78 0.45
N SER A 95 4.69 -5.77 -0.41
CA SER A 95 3.74 -5.44 -1.48
C SER A 95 3.62 -6.59 -2.48
N ILE A 96 4.75 -7.21 -2.87
CA ILE A 96 4.77 -8.38 -3.75
C ILE A 96 4.10 -9.58 -3.07
N ILE A 97 4.42 -9.83 -1.79
CA ILE A 97 3.82 -10.93 -1.02
C ILE A 97 2.30 -10.74 -0.88
N LEU A 98 1.83 -9.53 -0.58
CA LEU A 98 0.41 -9.22 -0.48
C LEU A 98 -0.30 -9.45 -1.82
N VAL A 99 0.26 -8.97 -2.93
CA VAL A 99 -0.32 -9.22 -4.28
C VAL A 99 -0.39 -10.72 -4.58
N ILE A 100 0.63 -11.50 -4.22
CA ILE A 100 0.62 -12.97 -4.38
C ILE A 100 -0.46 -13.59 -3.50
N ILE A 101 -0.54 -13.22 -2.22
CA ILE A 101 -1.55 -13.73 -1.29
C ILE A 101 -2.95 -13.43 -1.80
N PHE A 102 -3.22 -12.21 -2.26
CA PHE A 102 -4.51 -11.83 -2.83
C PHE A 102 -4.88 -12.61 -4.09
N LYS A 103 -3.89 -13.08 -4.86
CA LYS A 103 -4.13 -13.89 -6.06
C LYS A 103 -4.44 -15.37 -5.75
N PHE A 104 -4.02 -15.87 -4.59
CA PHE A 104 -4.10 -17.29 -4.25
C PHE A 104 -5.08 -17.61 -3.09
N ILE A 105 -5.44 -16.62 -2.26
CA ILE A 105 -6.43 -16.78 -1.18
C ILE A 105 -7.85 -16.37 -1.63
N LEU A 106 -7.97 -15.45 -2.60
CA LEU A 106 -9.22 -15.18 -3.30
C LEU A 106 -9.31 -15.95 -4.61
#